data_AF-A0A2M8E0C2-F1
#
_entry.id   AF-A0A2M8E0C2-F1
#
_cell.length_a   1.000
_cell.length_b   1.000
_cell.length_c   1.000
_cell.angle_alpha   90.00
_cell.angle_beta   90.00
_cell.angle_gamma   90.00
#
_symmetry.space_group_name_H-M   'P 1'
#
loop_
_entity.id
_entity.type
_entity.pdbx_description
1 polymer ?
#
loop_
_entity_poly.entity_id
_entity_poly.type
_entity_poly.pdbx_seq_one_letter_code
_entity_poly.pdbx_strand_id
1 'polypeptide(L)'
;MIIAMLLLQLMKVVNMARKSERPSLVLTQEQRSTLQELSASRVASTREVERAKVMLGYADGVSITELQRRLGFSRPMIAVG
;
A
#
# COMPACT_ATOMS: atom_id res chain seq x y z
N MET A 1 -17.32 6.39 -3.91
CA MET A 1 -17.05 5.70 -5.19
C MET A 1 -15.80 6.22 -5.90
N ILE A 2 -15.58 7.53 -6.00
CA ILE A 2 -14.38 8.12 -6.65
C ILE A 2 -13.06 7.67 -5.99
N ILE A 3 -12.98 7.67 -4.65
CA ILE A 3 -11.77 7.27 -3.91
C ILE A 3 -11.40 5.79 -4.18
N ALA A 4 -12.38 4.88 -4.13
CA ALA A 4 -12.17 3.47 -4.44
C ALA A 4 -11.71 3.25 -5.89
N MET A 5 -12.23 4.06 -6.82
CA MET A 5 -11.87 4.03 -8.23
C MET A 5 -10.44 4.52 -8.46
N LEU A 6 -10.04 5.62 -7.79
CA LEU A 6 -8.68 6.15 -7.82
C LEU A 6 -7.67 5.18 -7.21
N LEU A 7 -8.04 4.54 -6.09
CA LEU A 7 -7.21 3.52 -5.47
C LEU A 7 -7.00 2.32 -6.40
N LEU A 8 -8.07 1.80 -7.01
CA LEU A 8 -7.97 0.72 -8.00
C LEU A 8 -7.08 1.09 -9.19
N GLN A 9 -7.07 2.35 -9.64
CA GLN A 9 -6.17 2.83 -10.68
C GLN A 9 -4.71 2.84 -10.20
N LEU A 10 -4.43 3.34 -8.99
CA LEU A 10 -3.09 3.31 -8.39
C LEU A 10 -2.59 1.89 -8.16
N MET A 11 -3.46 0.98 -7.70
CA MET A 11 -3.14 -0.43 -7.51
C MET A 11 -2.74 -1.11 -8.83
N LYS A 12 -3.38 -0.74 -9.95
CA LYS A 12 -3.05 -1.27 -11.29
C LYS A 12 -1.70 -0.78 -11.80
N VAL A 13 -1.37 0.50 -11.59
CA VAL A 13 -0.05 1.06 -11.95
C VAL A 13 1.05 0.38 -11.14
N VAL A 14 0.81 0.05 -9.87
CA VAL A 14 1.78 -0.64 -9.00
C VAL A 14 1.90 -2.15 -9.30
N ASN A 15 0.99 -2.73 -10.08
CA ASN A 15 1.01 -4.17 -10.42
C ASN A 15 2.16 -4.57 -11.37
N MET A 16 2.99 -3.63 -11.83
CA MET A 16 4.24 -3.91 -12.55
C MET A 16 5.41 -4.15 -11.58
N ALA A 17 5.38 -5.26 -10.86
CA ALA A 17 6.59 -5.90 -10.30
C ALA A 17 6.28 -7.36 -9.91
N ARG A 18 5.78 -8.16 -10.86
CA ARG A 18 5.75 -9.62 -10.69
C ARG A 18 7.09 -10.21 -11.16
N LYS A 19 8.02 -10.37 -10.22
CA LYS A 19 8.76 -11.61 -9.98
C LYS A 19 9.56 -11.46 -8.69
N SER A 20 9.62 -12.58 -7.98
CA SER A 20 10.44 -12.88 -6.82
C SER A 20 11.81 -12.17 -6.88
N GLU A 21 12.29 -11.68 -5.73
CA GLU A 21 13.47 -10.79 -5.54
C GLU A 21 13.09 -9.30 -5.50
N ARG A 22 12.37 -8.87 -4.46
CA ARG A 22 11.74 -7.54 -4.35
C ARG A 22 12.75 -6.39 -4.55
N PRO A 23 12.68 -5.63 -5.66
CA PRO A 23 13.26 -4.29 -5.73
C PRO A 23 12.50 -3.38 -4.75
N SER A 24 13.16 -2.38 -4.18
CA SER A 24 12.51 -1.36 -3.36
C SER A 24 11.31 -0.77 -4.11
N LEU A 25 10.15 -0.67 -3.44
CA LEU A 25 8.98 -0.01 -4.03
C LEU A 25 9.31 1.48 -4.20
N VAL A 26 9.67 1.91 -5.41
CA VAL A 26 9.94 3.33 -5.70
C VAL A 26 8.63 4.01 -6.06
N LEU A 27 8.13 4.87 -5.18
CA LEU A 27 6.96 5.71 -5.43
C LEU A 27 7.40 7.06 -6.00
N THR A 28 6.67 7.57 -6.99
CA THR A 28 6.79 8.99 -7.36
C THR A 28 6.27 9.86 -6.22
N GLN A 29 6.66 11.14 -6.20
CA GLN A 29 6.21 12.08 -5.18
C GLN A 29 4.67 12.21 -5.14
N GLU A 30 4.02 12.19 -6.31
CA GLU A 30 2.56 12.25 -6.44
C GLU A 30 1.89 10.99 -5.87
N GLN A 31 2.42 9.81 -6.20
CA GLN A 31 1.93 8.54 -5.67
C GLN A 31 2.08 8.48 -4.15
N ARG A 32 3.23 8.95 -3.64
CA ARG A 32 3.49 9.01 -2.19
C ARG A 32 2.51 9.96 -1.49
N SER A 33 2.27 11.15 -2.05
CA SER A 33 1.30 12.11 -1.51
C SER A 33 -0.10 11.51 -1.46
N THR A 34 -0.52 10.84 -2.54
CA THR A 34 -1.86 10.23 -2.61
C THR A 34 -2.03 9.09 -1.61
N LEU A 35 -0.99 8.27 -1.42
CA LEU A 35 -1.00 7.20 -0.42
C LEU A 35 -0.99 7.77 1.00
N GLN A 36 -0.31 8.90 1.25
CA GLN A 36 -0.36 9.59 2.55
C GLN A 36 -1.77 10.09 2.87
N GLU A 37 -2.41 10.77 1.92
CA GLU A 37 -3.79 11.22 2.06
C GLU A 37 -4.75 10.06 2.33
N LEU A 38 -4.60 8.96 1.57
CA LEU A 38 -5.42 7.77 1.76
C LEU A 38 -5.18 7.11 3.13
N SER A 39 -3.93 7.06 3.59
CA SER A 39 -3.57 6.49 4.90
C SER A 39 -4.14 7.27 6.09
N ALA A 40 -4.44 8.56 5.88
CA ALA A 40 -5.03 9.46 6.86
C ALA A 40 -6.56 9.62 6.71
N SER A 41 -7.14 9.05 5.65
CA SER A 41 -8.57 9.20 5.35
C SER A 41 -9.45 8.53 6.40
N ARG A 42 -10.45 9.27 6.87
CA ARG A 42 -11.48 8.77 7.80
C ARG A 42 -12.73 8.24 7.10
N VAL A 43 -12.83 8.46 5.79
CA VAL A 43 -13.98 8.07 4.96
C VAL A 43 -13.67 6.91 4.01
N ALA A 44 -12.39 6.59 3.81
CA ALA A 44 -11.97 5.42 3.06
C ALA A 44 -12.22 4.15 3.89
N SER A 45 -12.36 3.01 3.21
CA SER A 45 -12.55 1.76 3.93
C SER A 45 -11.28 1.35 4.67
N THR A 46 -11.43 0.67 5.79
CA THR A 46 -10.30 0.24 6.64
C THR A 46 -9.23 -0.49 5.83
N ARG A 47 -9.62 -1.41 4.94
CA ARG A 47 -8.68 -2.16 4.10
C ARG A 47 -7.83 -1.27 3.19
N GLU A 48 -8.41 -0.20 2.66
CA GLU A 48 -7.72 0.73 1.76
C GLU A 48 -6.70 1.58 2.52
N VAL A 49 -7.10 2.07 3.70
CA VAL A 49 -6.24 2.80 4.63
C VAL A 49 -5.06 1.94 5.06
N GLU A 50 -5.34 0.69 5.46
CA GLU A 50 -4.32 -0.28 5.87
C GLU A 50 -3.33 -0.58 4.74
N ARG A 51 -3.84 -0.76 3.52
CA ARG A 51 -3.01 -1.02 2.34
C ARG A 51 -2.12 0.16 1.97
N ALA A 52 -2.64 1.39 2.07
CA ALA A 52 -1.85 2.59 1.86
C ALA A 52 -0.68 2.69 2.86
N LYS A 53 -0.93 2.38 4.13
CA LYS A 53 0.12 2.33 5.17
C LYS A 53 1.19 1.28 4.87
N VAL A 54 0.80 0.11 4.39
CA VAL A 54 1.74 -0.95 3.98
C VAL A 54 2.60 -0.50 2.79
N MET A 55 2.00 0.16 1.80
CA MET A 55 2.72 0.63 0.61
C MET A 55 3.71 1.76 0.95
N LEU A 56 3.32 2.71 1.79
CA LEU A 56 4.25 3.72 2.31
C LEU A 56 5.41 3.08 3.07
N GLY A 57 5.11 2.09 3.92
CA GLY A 57 6.12 1.32 4.63
C GLY A 57 7.14 0.62 3.72
N TYR A 58 6.67 -0.02 2.64
CA TYR A 58 7.58 -0.64 1.67
C TYR A 58 8.45 0.39 0.93
N ALA A 59 7.89 1.55 0.60
CA ALA A 59 8.63 2.62 -0.04
C ALA A 59 9.69 3.25 0.88
N ASP A 60 9.42 3.28 2.17
CA ASP A 60 10.37 3.70 3.21
C ASP A 60 11.37 2.57 3.60
N GLY A 61 11.35 1.42 2.90
CA GLY A 61 12.26 0.30 3.15
C GLY A 61 11.95 -0.52 4.40
N VAL A 62 10.78 -0.34 5.01
CA VAL A 62 10.37 -1.05 6.22
C VAL A 62 10.08 -2.52 5.90
N SER A 63 10.62 -3.42 6.71
CA SER A 63 10.40 -4.85 6.54
C SER A 63 8.94 -5.24 6.77
N ILE A 64 8.48 -6.32 6.12
CA ILE A 64 7.11 -6.80 6.27
C ILE A 64 6.78 -7.17 7.72
N THR A 65 7.73 -7.72 8.47
CA THR A 65 7.56 -8.11 9.87
C THR A 65 7.39 -6.87 10.77
N GLU A 66 8.13 -5.81 10.49
CA GLU A 66 7.99 -4.54 11.20
C GLU A 66 6.66 -3.86 10.87
N LEU A 67 6.22 -3.90 9.61
CA LEU A 67 4.91 -3.39 9.21
C LEU A 67 3.76 -4.15 9.87
N GLN A 68 3.86 -5.48 9.98
CA GLN A 68 2.87 -6.30 10.68
C GLN A 68 2.77 -5.93 12.16
N ARG A 69 3.89 -5.68 12.83
CA ARG A 69 3.91 -5.22 14.24
C ARG A 69 3.27 -3.85 14.41
N ARG A 70 3.64 -2.88 13.55
CA ARG A 70 3.15 -1.48 13.64
C ARG A 70 1.67 -1.37 13.35
N LEU A 71 1.17 -2.18 12.43
CA LEU A 71 -0.18 -2.04 11.90
C LEU A 71 -1.16 -3.08 12.44
N GLY A 72 -0.68 -4.13 13.10
CA GLY A 72 -1.51 -5.11 13.81
C GLY A 72 -2.26 -6.09 12.91
N PHE A 73 -1.84 -6.28 11.65
CA PHE A 73 -2.51 -7.22 10.73
C PHE A 73 -1.94 -8.63 10.84
N SER A 74 -2.79 -9.61 11.18
CA SER A 74 -2.37 -11.01 11.43
C SER A 74 -2.14 -11.86 10.17
N ARG A 75 -2.45 -11.36 8.96
CA ARG A 75 -2.33 -12.12 7.71
C ARG A 75 -1.72 -11.27 6.59
N PRO A 76 -0.97 -11.88 5.65
CA PRO A 76 -0.54 -11.16 4.46
C PRO A 76 -1.79 -10.68 3.72
N MET A 77 -1.97 -9.36 3.59
CA MET A 77 -3.04 -8.78 2.77
C MET A 77 -2.83 -9.06 1.26
N ILE A 78 -1.69 -9.68 0.92
CA ILE A 78 -1.35 -10.18 -0.40
C ILE A 78 -1.57 -11.70 -0.37
N ALA A 79 -2.80 -12.14 -0.61
CA ALA A 79 -3.06 -13.53 -0.98
C ALA A 79 -2.54 -13.72 -2.41
N VAL A 80 -1.45 -14.47 -2.54
CA VAL A 80 -1.01 -15.00 -3.84
C VAL A 80 -1.91 -16.19 -4.14
N GLY A 81 -2.87 -15.97 -5.03
CA GLY A 81 -3.59 -16.99 -5.78
C GLY A 81 -3.33 -16.77 -7.26
#